data_AF-A0A0G4B2P3-F1
#
_entry.id   AF-A0A0G4B2P3-F1
#
_cell.length_a   1.000
_cell.length_b   1.000
_cell.length_c   1.000
_cell.angle_alpha   90.00
_cell.angle_beta   90.00
_cell.angle_gamma   90.00
#
_symmetry.space_group_name_H-M   'P 1'
#
loop_
_entity.id
_entity.type
_entity.pdbx_description
1 polymer ?
#
loop_
_entity_poly.entity_id
_entity_poly.type
_entity_poly.pdbx_seq_one_letter_code
_entity_poly.pdbx_strand_id
1 'polypeptide(L)' 'MRLGAYPCKIIDNTKTAKAYGEKNISERHRHRYEFNNEYRDLLTDKGLVIAGTSPDDLLVEII' A
#
# COMPACT_ATOMS: atom_id res chain seq x y z
N MET A 1 6.41 15.00 2.56
CA MET A 1 7.65 14.21 2.51
C MET A 1 7.58 13.24 3.66
N ARG A 2 7.52 11.93 3.38
CA ARG A 2 7.49 10.85 4.36
C ARG A 2 8.90 10.34 4.57
N LEU A 3 9.35 10.32 5.82
CA LEU A 3 10.70 9.91 6.22
C LEU A 3 10.63 9.01 7.45
N GLY A 4 11.26 7.84 7.38
CA GLY A 4 11.31 6.90 8.50
C GLY A 4 10.17 5.89 8.49
N ALA A 5 9.89 5.29 9.64
CA ALA A 5 8.96 4.18 9.79
C ALA A 5 7.49 4.64 9.67
N TYR A 6 6.71 4.02 8.79
CA TYR A 6 5.27 4.22 8.65
C TYR A 6 4.53 2.88 8.67
N PRO A 7 3.33 2.83 9.27
CA PRO A 7 2.51 1.62 9.27
C PRO A 7 1.90 1.36 7.89
N CYS A 8 1.85 0.09 7.51
CA CYS A 8 1.16 -0.39 6.31
C CYS A 8 0.26 -1.58 6.69
N LYS A 9 -1.00 -1.50 6.28
CA LYS A 9 -2.01 -2.54 6.40
C LYS A 9 -2.01 -3.35 5.10
N ILE A 10 -1.60 -4.60 5.19
CA ILE A 10 -1.57 -5.52 4.05
C ILE A 10 -2.97 -6.06 3.78
N ILE A 11 -3.31 -6.17 2.49
CA ILE A 11 -4.55 -6.75 2.00
C ILE A 11 -4.37 -8.27 1.86
N ASP A 12 -5.34 -9.02 2.38
CA ASP A 12 -5.35 -10.49 2.36
C ASP A 12 -5.38 -11.02 0.91
N ASN A 13 -4.98 -12.28 0.71
CA ASN A 13 -4.93 -12.95 -0.59
C ASN A 13 -3.98 -12.30 -1.63
N THR A 14 -2.99 -11.53 -1.18
CA THR A 14 -1.95 -10.95 -2.04
C THR A 14 -0.62 -11.71 -1.91
N LYS A 15 0.29 -11.51 -2.87
CA LYS A 15 1.66 -12.03 -2.75
C LYS A 15 2.37 -11.46 -1.53
N THR A 16 2.12 -10.18 -1.23
CA THR A 16 2.65 -9.47 -0.07
C THR A 16 2.18 -10.09 1.24
N ALA A 17 0.89 -10.41 1.38
CA ALA A 17 0.36 -11.11 2.55
C ALA A 17 1.05 -12.45 2.78
N LYS A 18 1.28 -13.22 1.71
CA LYS A 18 2.00 -14.50 1.80
C LYS A 18 3.48 -14.31 2.16
N ALA A 19 4.13 -13.26 1.66
CA ALA A 19 5.54 -13.00 1.89
C ALA A 19 5.82 -12.53 3.32
N TYR A 20 5.00 -11.61 3.85
CA TYR A 20 5.18 -11.09 5.20
C TYR A 20 4.60 -12.02 6.28
N GLY A 21 3.48 -12.70 6.01
CA GLY A 21 2.79 -13.52 7.01
C GLY A 21 2.12 -12.72 8.14
N GLU A 22 2.16 -11.38 8.06
CA GLU A 22 1.56 -10.45 9.02
C GLU A 22 0.68 -9.43 8.29
N LYS A 23 -0.37 -8.97 8.96
CA LYS A 23 -1.35 -8.03 8.37
C LYS A 23 -0.98 -6.56 8.56
N ASN A 24 -0.27 -6.23 9.65
CA ASN A 24 0.12 -4.87 9.96
C ASN A 24 1.65 -4.83 10.08
N ILE A 25 2.30 -4.13 9.16
CA ILE A 25 3.76 -4.02 9.11
C ILE A 25 4.18 -2.56 9.25
N SER A 26 5.48 -2.31 9.40
CA SER A 26 6.04 -0.96 9.43
C SER A 26 7.30 -0.90 8.58
N GLU A 27 7.31 -0.02 7.58
CA GLU A 27 8.43 0.10 6.63
C GLU A 27 8.99 1.52 6.57
N ARG A 28 10.21 1.66 6.03
CA ARG A 28 10.89 2.95 5.97
C ARG A 28 10.64 3.67 4.66
N HIS A 29 10.10 4.89 4.75
CA HIS A 29 9.81 5.75 3.60
C HIS A 29 10.86 6.85 3.45
N ARG A 30 11.09 7.27 2.21
CA ARG A 30 11.87 8.47 1.86
C ARG A 30 11.41 9.04 0.51
N HIS A 31 10.15 9.48 0.45
CA HIS A 31 9.55 10.06 -0.75
C HIS A 31 8.59 11.20 -0.42
N ARG A 32 8.10 11.90 -1.46
CA ARG A 32 7.15 13.01 -1.33
C ARG A 32 5.87 12.80 -2.13
N TYR A 33 5.99 12.23 -3.32
CA TYR A 33 4.84 11.93 -4.16
C TYR A 33 4.23 10.61 -3.71
N GLU A 34 2.91 10.57 -3.78
CA GLU A 34 2.07 9.43 -3.43
C GLU A 34 1.30 8.99 -4.69
N PHE A 35 0.73 7.79 -4.65
CA PHE A 35 -0.20 7.33 -5.68
C PHE A 35 -1.40 8.28 -5.77
N ASN A 36 -1.80 8.68 -6.99
CA ASN A 36 -2.98 9.52 -7.16
C ASN A 36 -4.25 8.66 -7.07
N ASN A 37 -5.01 8.82 -5.99
CA ASN A 37 -6.25 8.08 -5.77
C ASN A 37 -7.35 8.34 -6.80
N GLU A 38 -7.31 9.46 -7.55
CA GLU A 38 -8.23 9.69 -8.68
C GLU A 38 -8.11 8.60 -9.75
N TYR A 39 -6.96 7.93 -9.84
CA TYR A 39 -6.69 6.84 -10.77
C TYR A 39 -6.83 5.46 -10.14
N ARG A 40 -7.20 5.36 -8.85
CA ARG A 40 -7.29 4.09 -8.12
C ARG A 40 -8.19 3.11 -8.87
N ASP A 41 -9.45 3.49 -9.05
CA ASP A 41 -10.47 2.62 -9.64
C ASP A 41 -10.13 2.28 -11.10
N LEU A 42 -9.70 3.27 -11.88
CA LEU A 42 -9.30 3.07 -13.27
C LEU A 42 -8.18 2.02 -13.39
N LEU A 43 -7.17 2.07 -12.52
CA LEU A 43 -6.05 1.14 -12.59
C LEU A 43 -6.41 -0.24 -12.04
N THR A 44 -7.21 -0.30 -10.97
CA THR A 44 -7.67 -1.58 -10.41
C THR A 44 -8.61 -2.31 -11.34
N ASP A 45 -9.49 -1.59 -12.05
CA ASP A 45 -10.38 -2.15 -13.08
C ASP A 45 -9.61 -2.72 -14.27
N LYS A 46 -8.37 -2.27 -14.49
CA LYS A 46 -7.45 -2.78 -15.51
C LYS A 46 -6.52 -3.88 -14.99
N GLY A 47 -6.71 -4.31 -13.75
CA GLY A 47 -6.02 -5.46 -13.16
C GLY A 47 -4.83 -5.11 -12.26
N LEU A 48 -4.57 -3.83 -11.98
CA LEU A 48 -3.63 -3.47 -10.91
C LEU A 48 -4.23 -3.94 -9.57
N VAL A 49 -3.43 -4.61 -8.76
CA VAL A 49 -3.85 -4.98 -7.40
C VAL A 49 -3.23 -3.97 -6.45
N ILE A 50 -4.00 -3.47 -5.48
CA ILE A 50 -3.45 -2.75 -4.34
C ILE A 50 -3.26 -3.80 -3.26
N ALA A 51 -2.01 -4.02 -2.85
CA ALA A 51 -1.65 -5.07 -1.90
C ALA A 51 -1.42 -4.56 -0.48
N GLY A 52 -1.30 -3.24 -0.28
CA GLY A 52 -1.18 -2.63 1.03
C GLY A 52 -1.49 -1.13 1.00
N THR A 53 -2.08 -0.64 2.09
CA THR A 53 -2.48 0.75 2.27
C THR A 53 -2.04 1.29 3.62
N SER A 54 -2.04 2.61 3.79
CA SER A 54 -1.99 3.19 5.13
C SER A 54 -3.20 2.74 5.96
N PRO A 55 -3.15 2.80 7.30
CA PRO A 55 -4.25 2.30 8.15
C PRO A 55 -5.63 2.89 7.83
N ASP A 56 -5.66 4.14 7.36
CA ASP A 56 -6.84 4.91 6.94
C ASP A 56 -7.27 4.68 5.47
N ASP A 57 -6.62 3.75 4.76
CA ASP A 57 -6.88 3.37 3.36
C ASP A 57 -6.61 4.45 2.31
N LEU A 58 -6.09 5.61 2.72
CA LEU A 58 -5.87 6.75 1.83
C LEU A 58 -4.60 6.58 0.99
N LEU A 59 -3.48 6.18 1.57
CA LEU A 59 -2.22 6.05 0.84
C LEU A 59 -2.05 4.61 0.35
N VAL A 60 -1.69 4.45 -0.92
CA VAL A 60 -1.27 3.16 -1.48
C VAL A 60 0.20 2.96 -1.13
N GLU A 61 0.49 1.90 -0.40
CA GLU A 61 1.85 1.59 0.07
C GLU A 61 2.49 0.48 -0.78
N ILE A 62 1.69 -0.47 -1.27
CA ILE A 62 2.16 -1.66 -2.00
C ILE A 62 1.16 -2.01 -3.11
N ILE A 63 1.67 -2.33 -4.30
CA ILE A 63 0.93 -2.90 -5.44
C ILE A 63 1.24 -4.40 -5.61
#